data_AF-A0A183FWI1-F1
#
_entry.id   AF-A0A183FWI1-F1
#
_cell.length_a   1.000
_cell.length_b   1.000
_cell.length_c   1.000
_cell.angle_alpha   90.00
_cell.angle_beta   90.00
_cell.angle_gamma   90.00
#
_symmetry.space_group_name_H-M   'P 1'
#
loop_
_entity.id
_entity.type
_entity.pdbx_description
1 polymer ?
#
loop_
_entity_poly.entity_id
_entity_poly.type
_entity_poly.pdbx_seq_one_letter_code
_entity_poly.pdbx_strand_id
1 'polypeptide(L)'
;MYGAEKWPATRDAETHLSVMETKMLRWTTGVTCMDHIQSDVIREKFGVAPIADKMREARLRWYGHVLRGKEDSVCKIGLVLEASRKRLKGRPKQRWSDTLHMKLEVAGVHSDLALDRERWRHDTRITERTTKRDRR
;
A
#
# COMPACT_ATOMS: atom_id res chain seq x y z
N MET A 1 -3.71 -5.91 -5.22
CA MET A 1 -2.56 -5.79 -6.14
C MET A 1 -1.49 -6.79 -5.73
N TYR A 2 -1.34 -7.89 -6.48
CA TYR A 2 -0.45 -9.00 -6.10
C TYR A 2 1.05 -8.64 -6.10
N GLY A 3 1.49 -7.79 -7.04
CA GLY A 3 2.91 -7.39 -7.15
C GLY A 3 3.41 -6.46 -6.05
N ALA A 4 2.52 -5.72 -5.38
CA ALA A 4 2.90 -4.71 -4.39
C ALA A 4 3.34 -5.30 -3.03
N GLU A 5 3.12 -6.60 -2.82
CA GLU A 5 3.33 -7.29 -1.55
C GLU A 5 4.81 -7.48 -1.21
N LYS A 6 5.61 -7.94 -2.18
CA LYS A 6 7.00 -8.41 -1.95
C LYS A 6 8.09 -7.48 -2.49
N TRP A 7 7.72 -6.43 -3.23
CA TRP A 7 8.68 -5.54 -3.87
C TRP A 7 9.01 -4.35 -2.97
N PRO A 8 10.27 -3.90 -2.87
CA PRO A 8 10.60 -2.62 -2.23
C PRO A 8 10.10 -1.51 -3.16
N ALA A 9 8.84 -1.10 -2.98
CA ALA A 9 8.27 0.00 -3.73
C ALA A 9 8.98 1.26 -3.25
N THR A 10 9.88 1.78 -4.08
CA THR A 10 10.47 3.10 -3.84
C THR A 10 9.38 4.15 -3.96
N ARG A 11 9.57 5.31 -3.30
CA ARG A 11 8.65 6.45 -3.42
C ARG A 11 8.43 6.84 -4.89
N ASP A 12 9.45 6.70 -5.72
CA ASP A 12 9.39 6.97 -7.15
C ASP A 12 8.42 6.01 -7.86
N ALA A 13 8.49 4.70 -7.57
CA ALA A 13 7.57 3.72 -8.15
C ALA A 13 6.10 3.99 -7.73
N GLU A 14 5.87 4.34 -6.46
CA GLU A 14 4.52 4.72 -5.97
C GLU A 14 4.02 6.00 -6.67
N THR A 15 4.91 6.98 -6.89
CA THR A 15 4.59 8.24 -7.57
C THR A 15 4.25 8.00 -9.04
N HIS A 16 5.06 7.19 -9.74
CA HIS A 16 4.80 6.80 -11.14
C HIS A 16 3.44 6.11 -11.27
N LEU A 17 3.11 5.18 -10.37
CA LEU A 17 1.80 4.51 -10.37
C LEU A 17 0.65 5.49 -10.09
N SER A 18 0.82 6.45 -9.18
CA SER A 18 -0.17 7.50 -8.90
C SER A 18 -0.41 8.42 -10.10
N VAL A 19 0.64 8.76 -10.83
CA VAL A 19 0.55 9.53 -12.08
C VAL A 19 -0.17 8.74 -13.16
N MET A 20 0.18 7.44 -13.33
CA MET A 20 -0.48 6.56 -14.28
C MET A 20 -1.98 6.42 -13.98
N GLU A 21 -2.36 6.16 -12.73
CA GLU A 21 -3.74 6.11 -12.27
C GLU A 21 -4.49 7.41 -12.63
N THR A 22 -3.94 8.55 -12.23
CA THR A 22 -4.56 9.86 -12.48
C THR A 22 -4.74 10.11 -13.98
N LYS A 23 -3.75 9.74 -14.81
CA LYS A 23 -3.82 9.88 -16.26
C LYS A 23 -4.93 9.02 -16.86
N MET A 24 -5.06 7.77 -16.41
CA MET A 24 -6.13 6.87 -16.86
C MET A 24 -7.51 7.41 -16.46
N LEU A 25 -7.68 7.83 -15.21
CA LEU A 25 -8.94 8.40 -14.73
C LEU A 25 -9.34 9.66 -15.51
N ARG A 26 -8.40 10.59 -15.71
CA ARG A 26 -8.61 11.81 -16.51
C ARG A 26 -9.04 11.49 -17.93
N TRP A 27 -8.36 10.53 -18.57
CA TRP A 27 -8.68 10.10 -19.93
C TRP A 27 -10.10 9.54 -20.03
N THR A 28 -10.53 8.70 -19.07
CA THR A 28 -11.89 8.15 -19.06
C THR A 28 -12.98 9.20 -18.85
N THR A 29 -12.69 10.29 -18.14
CA THR A 29 -13.63 11.40 -17.93
C THR A 29 -13.58 12.49 -18.98
N GLY A 30 -12.61 12.44 -19.91
CA GLY A 30 -12.33 13.54 -20.84
C GLY A 30 -11.82 14.81 -20.16
N VAL A 31 -11.27 14.72 -18.95
CA VAL A 31 -10.77 15.87 -18.18
C VAL A 31 -9.34 16.17 -18.59
N THR A 32 -9.09 17.39 -18.99
CA THR A 32 -7.81 17.92 -19.42
C THR A 32 -7.10 18.64 -18.27
N CYS A 33 -5.89 19.15 -18.52
CA CYS A 33 -5.18 19.99 -17.56
C CYS A 33 -5.85 21.38 -17.40
N MET A 34 -6.51 21.87 -18.45
CA MET A 34 -7.15 23.19 -18.49
C MET A 34 -8.38 23.29 -17.60
N ASP A 35 -9.00 22.16 -17.25
CA ASP A 35 -10.16 22.14 -16.37
C ASP A 35 -9.80 22.47 -14.92
N HIS A 36 -8.49 22.52 -14.58
CA HIS A 36 -7.97 22.78 -13.22
C HIS A 36 -8.60 21.91 -12.12
N ILE A 37 -9.17 20.76 -12.49
CA ILE A 37 -9.78 19.81 -11.56
C ILE A 37 -8.67 19.05 -10.83
N GLN A 38 -8.78 19.02 -9.50
CA GLN A 38 -7.85 18.26 -8.65
C GLN A 38 -8.05 16.75 -8.84
N SER A 39 -6.95 16.00 -8.79
CA SER A 39 -6.97 14.54 -8.96
C SER A 39 -7.82 13.83 -7.91
N ASP A 40 -7.92 14.39 -6.70
CA ASP A 40 -8.73 13.81 -5.62
C ASP A 40 -10.23 13.91 -5.89
N VAL A 41 -10.69 15.00 -6.52
CA VAL A 41 -12.08 15.16 -6.98
C VAL A 41 -12.43 14.11 -8.04
N ILE A 42 -11.49 13.84 -8.96
CA ILE A 42 -11.67 12.81 -9.99
C ILE A 42 -11.77 11.43 -9.32
N ARG A 43 -10.87 11.11 -8.39
CA ARG A 43 -10.91 9.84 -7.63
C ARG A 43 -12.21 9.67 -6.84
N GLU A 44 -12.69 10.74 -6.20
CA GLU A 44 -13.96 10.75 -5.47
C GLU A 44 -15.14 10.46 -6.39
N LYS A 45 -15.17 11.05 -7.59
CA LYS A 45 -16.20 10.78 -8.61
C LYS A 45 -16.25 9.30 -9.00
N PHE A 46 -15.11 8.62 -9.03
CA PHE A 46 -15.04 7.18 -9.29
C PHE A 46 -15.19 6.30 -8.04
N GLY A 47 -15.19 6.87 -6.84
CA GLY A 47 -15.18 6.11 -5.57
C GLY A 47 -13.89 5.29 -5.37
N VAL A 48 -12.79 5.66 -6.03
CA VAL A 48 -11.52 4.92 -6.00
C VAL A 48 -10.59 5.51 -4.94
N ALA A 49 -10.03 4.66 -4.09
CA ALA A 49 -8.97 5.07 -3.17
C ALA A 49 -7.62 5.20 -3.92
N PRO A 50 -6.74 6.12 -3.51
CA PRO A 50 -5.43 6.27 -4.15
C PRO A 50 -4.65 4.95 -4.26
N ILE A 51 -4.05 4.70 -5.42
CA ILE A 51 -3.27 3.47 -5.67
C ILE A 51 -2.19 3.21 -4.60
N ALA A 52 -1.54 4.26 -4.08
CA ALA A 52 -0.54 4.16 -3.03
C ALA A 52 -1.12 3.59 -1.72
N ASP A 53 -2.37 3.93 -1.39
CA ASP A 53 -3.07 3.39 -0.23
C ASP A 53 -3.43 1.91 -0.46
N LYS A 54 -3.88 1.55 -1.65
CA LYS A 54 -4.14 0.14 -2.01
C LYS A 54 -2.86 -0.71 -2.00
N MET A 55 -1.72 -0.13 -2.40
CA MET A 55 -0.42 -0.79 -2.27
C MET A 55 -0.02 -0.99 -0.81
N ARG A 56 -0.26 0.01 0.05
CA ARG A 56 -0.07 -0.09 1.51
C ARG A 56 -0.92 -1.23 2.08
N GLU A 57 -2.21 -1.24 1.78
CA GLU A 57 -3.15 -2.29 2.24
C GLU A 57 -2.64 -3.68 1.86
N ALA A 58 -2.27 -3.89 0.59
CA ALA A 58 -1.78 -5.18 0.10
C ALA A 58 -0.51 -5.63 0.85
N ARG A 59 0.44 -4.72 1.06
CA ARG A 59 1.68 -5.00 1.78
C ARG A 59 1.43 -5.37 3.25
N LEU A 60 0.60 -4.60 3.95
CA LEU A 60 0.26 -4.89 5.35
C LEU A 60 -0.54 -6.19 5.48
N ARG A 61 -1.43 -6.47 4.53
CA ARG A 61 -2.16 -7.74 4.49
C ARG A 61 -1.22 -8.94 4.33
N TRP A 62 -0.22 -8.84 3.43
CA TRP A 62 0.82 -9.85 3.26
C TRP A 62 1.67 -10.00 4.52
N TYR A 63 2.12 -8.89 5.11
CA TYR A 63 2.93 -8.90 6.31
C TYR A 63 2.22 -9.56 7.49
N GLY A 64 0.96 -9.20 7.76
CA GLY A 64 0.17 -9.87 8.78
C GLY A 64 -0.02 -11.36 8.49
N HIS A 65 -0.15 -11.76 7.22
CA HIS A 65 -0.20 -13.18 6.85
C HIS A 65 1.11 -13.90 7.19
N VAL A 66 2.26 -13.28 6.93
CA VAL A 66 3.58 -13.82 7.29
C VAL A 66 3.73 -13.94 8.80
N LEU A 67 3.33 -12.92 9.57
CA LEU A 67 3.42 -12.94 11.04
C LEU A 67 2.60 -14.08 11.68
N ARG A 68 1.41 -14.35 11.14
CA ARG A 68 0.54 -15.47 11.57
C ARG A 68 0.99 -16.83 11.01
N GLY A 69 1.95 -16.86 10.09
CA GLY A 69 2.49 -18.08 9.52
C GLY A 69 3.35 -18.86 10.52
N LYS A 70 3.60 -20.14 10.19
CA LYS A 70 4.52 -21.00 10.97
C LYS A 70 5.92 -20.40 11.00
N GLU A 71 6.64 -20.62 12.09
CA GLU A 71 8.01 -20.13 12.28
C GLU A 71 8.96 -20.65 11.19
N ASP A 72 8.82 -21.93 10.85
CA ASP A 72 9.63 -22.59 9.82
C ASP A 72 9.24 -22.22 8.38
N SER A 73 8.25 -21.34 8.19
CA SER A 73 7.86 -20.92 6.85
C SER A 73 8.95 -20.07 6.21
N VAL A 74 9.26 -20.34 4.93
CA VAL A 74 10.27 -19.61 4.16
C VAL A 74 10.05 -18.09 4.20
N CYS A 75 8.79 -17.65 4.21
CA CYS A 75 8.46 -16.23 4.28
C CYS A 75 8.84 -15.61 5.63
N LYS A 76 8.65 -16.32 6.75
CA LYS A 76 8.96 -15.82 8.09
C LYS A 76 10.47 -15.88 8.39
N ILE A 77 11.12 -16.96 7.96
CA ILE A 77 12.60 -17.07 7.97
C ILE A 77 13.22 -15.93 7.13
N GLY A 78 12.71 -15.70 5.93
CA GLY A 78 13.20 -14.63 5.04
C GLY A 78 13.07 -13.24 5.67
N LEU A 79 11.95 -12.96 6.34
CA LEU A 79 11.71 -11.70 7.05
C LEU A 79 12.75 -11.47 8.17
N VAL A 80 13.03 -12.49 8.99
CA VAL A 80 13.99 -12.41 10.09
C VAL A 80 15.44 -12.28 9.59
N LEU A 81 15.80 -13.04 8.56
CA LEU A 81 17.13 -12.99 7.94
C LEU A 81 17.42 -11.64 7.27
N GLU A 82 16.41 -10.99 6.68
CA GLU A 82 16.58 -9.66 6.09
C GLU A 82 16.87 -8.60 7.17
N ALA A 83 16.28 -8.73 8.36
CA ALA A 83 16.54 -7.83 9.48
C ALA A 83 17.99 -7.91 10.01
N SER A 84 18.58 -9.12 10.03
CA SER A 84 19.88 -9.36 10.70
C SER A 84 21.14 -9.01 9.89
N ARG A 85 21.06 -8.89 8.57
CA ARG A 85 22.26 -8.67 7.74
C ARG A 85 22.81 -7.23 7.80
N LYS A 86 24.12 -7.09 8.09
CA LYS A 86 24.90 -5.85 7.89
C LYS A 86 25.01 -5.50 6.41
N ARG A 87 24.97 -4.21 6.07
CA ARG A 87 24.84 -3.74 4.68
C ARG A 87 26.20 -3.52 4.00
N LEU A 88 26.33 -3.97 2.77
CA LEU A 88 27.48 -3.67 1.91
C LEU A 88 27.32 -2.28 1.27
N LYS A 89 28.45 -1.59 1.05
CA LYS A 89 28.52 -0.27 0.41
C LYS A 89 28.05 -0.38 -1.06
N GLY A 90 27.14 0.49 -1.49
CA GLY A 90 26.62 0.55 -2.87
C GLY A 90 25.17 0.07 -3.10
N ARG A 91 24.52 -0.59 -2.13
CA ARG A 91 23.12 -1.07 -2.26
C ARG A 91 22.10 0.06 -1.99
N PRO A 92 20.93 0.10 -2.67
CA PRO A 92 19.90 1.13 -2.48
C PRO A 92 19.56 1.40 -1.02
N LYS A 93 19.31 2.68 -0.69
CA LYS A 93 19.19 3.16 0.70
C LYS A 93 18.05 2.47 1.50
N GLN A 94 16.96 2.13 0.85
CA GLN A 94 15.71 1.68 1.47
C GLN A 94 15.55 0.15 1.42
N ARG A 95 15.33 -0.51 2.57
CA ARG A 95 14.94 -1.93 2.64
C ARG A 95 13.43 -2.09 2.47
N TRP A 96 13.02 -3.33 2.20
CA TRP A 96 11.61 -3.68 2.24
C TRP A 96 11.04 -3.50 3.67
N SER A 97 11.82 -3.87 4.71
CA SER A 97 11.49 -3.64 6.13
C SER A 97 11.31 -2.16 6.47
N ASP A 98 12.20 -1.28 6.00
CA ASP A 98 12.13 0.16 6.28
C ASP A 98 10.84 0.75 5.70
N THR A 99 10.49 0.31 4.47
CA THR A 99 9.23 0.69 3.83
C THR A 99 8.03 0.19 4.63
N LEU A 100 8.11 -1.03 5.16
CA LEU A 100 7.07 -1.63 5.98
C LEU A 100 6.83 -0.85 7.27
N HIS A 101 7.89 -0.46 7.98
CA HIS A 101 7.80 0.37 9.19
C HIS A 101 7.12 1.70 8.89
N MET A 102 7.52 2.39 7.82
CA MET A 102 6.83 3.60 7.38
C MET A 102 5.34 3.36 7.08
N LYS A 103 4.99 2.24 6.45
CA LYS A 103 3.57 1.90 6.16
C LYS A 103 2.78 1.58 7.44
N LEU A 104 3.40 0.95 8.44
CA LEU A 104 2.79 0.69 9.74
C LEU A 104 2.56 1.98 10.51
N GLU A 105 3.54 2.90 10.52
CA GLU A 105 3.42 4.23 11.12
C GLU A 105 2.28 5.04 10.49
N VAL A 106 2.21 5.07 9.15
CA VAL A 106 1.14 5.77 8.42
C VAL A 106 -0.24 5.17 8.70
N ALA A 107 -0.32 3.85 8.92
CA ALA A 107 -1.57 3.18 9.27
C ALA A 107 -1.90 3.30 10.77
N GLY A 108 -0.95 3.70 11.62
CA GLY A 108 -1.12 3.71 13.08
C GLY A 108 -1.28 2.31 13.69
N VAL A 109 -0.76 1.27 13.03
CA VAL A 109 -0.93 -0.14 13.43
C VAL A 109 0.37 -0.70 13.98
N HIS A 110 0.31 -1.35 15.15
CA HIS A 110 1.43 -2.09 15.71
C HIS A 110 1.46 -3.54 15.21
N SER A 111 2.66 -4.09 14.96
CA SER A 111 2.83 -5.45 14.42
C SER A 111 2.21 -6.54 15.30
N ASP A 112 2.14 -6.35 16.62
CA ASP A 112 1.58 -7.34 17.56
C ASP A 112 0.08 -7.57 17.36
N LEU A 113 -0.62 -6.57 16.82
CA LEU A 113 -2.03 -6.68 16.47
C LEU A 113 -2.27 -7.66 15.31
N ALA A 114 -1.22 -8.10 14.61
CA ALA A 114 -1.35 -9.04 13.51
C ALA A 114 -1.88 -10.41 13.94
N LEU A 115 -1.77 -10.79 15.22
CA LEU A 115 -2.34 -12.04 15.72
C LEU A 115 -3.87 -12.02 15.72
N ASP A 116 -4.47 -10.86 16.01
CA ASP A 116 -5.90 -10.63 15.86
C ASP A 116 -6.23 -10.35 14.39
N ARG A 117 -6.77 -11.36 13.71
CA ARG A 117 -7.06 -11.28 12.27
C ARG A 117 -8.15 -10.25 11.96
N GLU A 118 -9.14 -10.09 12.82
CA GLU A 118 -10.25 -9.18 12.56
C GLU A 118 -9.81 -7.74 12.76
N ARG A 119 -9.14 -7.46 13.87
CA ARG A 119 -8.58 -6.15 14.16
C ARG A 119 -7.53 -5.75 13.13
N TRP A 120 -6.62 -6.65 12.77
CA TRP A 120 -5.65 -6.40 11.69
C TRP A 120 -6.33 -6.04 10.36
N ARG A 121 -7.39 -6.77 9.99
CA ARG A 121 -8.15 -6.48 8.77
C ARG A 121 -8.85 -5.14 8.84
N HIS A 122 -9.45 -4.81 9.98
CA HIS A 122 -10.12 -3.54 10.17
C HIS A 122 -9.15 -2.37 10.03
N ASP A 123 -8.01 -2.44 10.72
CA ASP A 123 -7.08 -1.31 10.84
C ASP A 123 -6.19 -1.12 9.60
N THR A 124 -5.98 -2.18 8.82
CA THR A 124 -5.17 -2.10 7.57
C THR A 124 -6.00 -1.88 6.30
N ARG A 125 -7.33 -2.05 6.37
CA ARG A 125 -8.22 -1.92 5.22
C ARG A 125 -8.32 -0.46 4.80
N ILE A 126 -8.12 -0.22 3.51
CA ILE A 126 -8.41 1.07 2.90
C ILE A 126 -9.83 1.00 2.34
N THR A 127 -10.72 1.73 3.01
CA THR A 127 -12.09 1.90 2.53
C THR A 127 -12.05 2.58 1.18
N GLU A 128 -12.53 1.89 0.14
CA GLU A 128 -13.06 2.59 -1.03
C GLU A 128 -14.18 3.46 -0.49
N ARG A 129 -14.05 4.78 -0.67
CA ARG A 129 -15.12 5.71 -0.33
C ARG A 129 -16.25 5.38 -1.29
N THR A 130 -17.12 4.46 -0.89
CA THR A 130 -18.39 4.25 -1.55
C THR A 130 -19.15 5.56 -1.38
N THR A 131 -19.16 6.37 -2.44
CA THR A 131 -20.09 7.48 -2.57
C THR A 131 -21.45 6.92 -2.20
N LYS A 132 -22.10 7.50 -1.18
CA LYS A 132 -23.51 7.26 -0.92
C LYS A 132 -24.19 7.53 -2.27
N ARG A 133 -24.61 6.48 -2.96
CA ARG A 133 -25.38 6.62 -4.20
C ARG A 133 -26.60 7.41 -3.79
N ASP A 134 -26.67 8.65 -4.23
CA ASP A 134 -27.84 9.49 -4.06
C ASP A 134 -28.99 8.72 -4.71
N ARG A 135 -29.92 8.26 -3.87
CA ARG A 135 -31.11 7.55 -4.33
C ARG A 135 -32.03 8.62 -4.92
N ARG A 136 -31.96 8.76 -6.24
CA ARG A 136 -33.04 9.38 -7.02
C ARG A 136 -34.27 8.47 -7.03
#